data_AF-A0A4P6FHD0-F1
#
_entry.id   AF-A0A4P6FHD0-F1
#
_cell.length_a   1.000
_cell.length_b   1.000
_cell.length_c   1.000
_cell.angle_alpha   90.00
_cell.angle_beta   90.00
_cell.angle_gamma   90.00
#
_symmetry.space_group_name_H-M   'P 1'
#
loop_
_entity.id
_entity.type
_entity.pdbx_description
1 polymer ?
#
loop_
_entity_poly.entity_id
_entity_poly.type
_entity_poly.pdbx_seq_one_letter_code
_entity_poly.pdbx_strand_id
1 'polypeptide(L)' 'MSVHVVAVDLVAIAFAVIGFHMAFRQRLVRRWIGGAAAKPKAANDDEDPVHYALLIFGMMILAFGIILFGFTTFYAVLTT' A
#
# COMPACT_ATOMS: atom_id res chain seq x y z
N MET A 1 13.35 9.50 -21.41
CA MET A 1 13.15 9.54 -19.94
C MET A 1 14.47 9.27 -19.24
N SER A 2 14.77 10.01 -18.17
CA SER A 2 15.97 9.82 -17.34
C SER A 2 15.88 8.52 -16.53
N VAL A 3 16.99 7.79 -16.40
CA VAL A 3 17.10 6.55 -15.60
C VAL A 3 16.61 6.73 -14.16
N HIS A 4 16.81 7.93 -13.60
CA HIS A 4 16.37 8.28 -12.25
C HIS A 4 14.85 8.29 -12.12
N VAL A 5 14.13 8.76 -13.15
CA VAL A 5 12.65 8.79 -13.15
C VAL A 5 12.11 7.37 -13.14
N VAL A 6 12.67 6.49 -13.99
CA VAL A 6 12.29 5.08 -14.05
C VAL A 6 12.53 4.37 -12.71
N ALA A 7 13.65 4.63 -12.05
CA ALA A 7 13.93 4.06 -10.73
C ALA A 7 12.90 4.50 -9.67
N VAL A 8 12.53 5.78 -9.68
CA VAL A 8 11.53 6.33 -8.77
C VAL A 8 10.15 5.76 -9.05
N ASP A 9 9.78 5.63 -10.33
CA ASP A 9 8.51 5.05 -10.76
C ASP A 9 8.37 3.59 -10.32
N LEU A 10 9.45 2.79 -10.37
CA LEU A 10 9.45 1.42 -9.86
C LEU A 10 9.16 1.36 -8.36
N VAL A 11 9.74 2.27 -7.57
CA VAL A 11 9.48 2.37 -6.12
C VAL A 11 8.03 2.81 -5.88
N ALA A 12 7.53 3.76 -6.65
CA ALA A 12 6.16 4.25 -6.56
C ALA A 12 5.13 3.15 -6.85
N ILE A 13 5.38 2.33 -7.88
CA ILE A 13 4.58 1.15 -8.21
C ILE A 13 4.64 0.13 -7.07
N ALA A 14 5.82 -0.12 -6.50
CA ALA A 14 5.96 -1.03 -5.37
C ALA A 14 5.12 -0.56 -4.15
N PHE A 15 5.14 0.74 -3.84
CA PHE A 15 4.27 1.32 -2.81
C PHE A 15 2.79 1.16 -3.14
N ALA A 16 2.37 1.42 -4.36
CA ALA A 16 0.98 1.21 -4.77
C ALA A 16 0.55 -0.25 -4.55
N VAL A 17 1.38 -1.21 -4.95
CA VAL A 17 1.12 -2.64 -4.75
C VAL A 17 1.06 -2.97 -3.26
N ILE A 18 2.03 -2.55 -2.46
CA ILE A 18 2.05 -2.83 -1.01
C ILE A 18 0.83 -2.22 -0.31
N GLY A 19 0.53 -0.95 -0.59
CA GLY A 19 -0.62 -0.24 -0.04
C GLY A 19 -1.94 -0.91 -0.41
N PHE A 20 -2.09 -1.36 -1.65
CA PHE A 20 -3.25 -2.13 -2.10
C PHE A 20 -3.41 -3.44 -1.31
N HIS A 21 -2.32 -4.18 -1.11
CA HIS A 21 -2.37 -5.42 -0.35
C HIS A 21 -2.72 -5.17 1.13
N MET A 22 -2.20 -4.11 1.73
CA MET A 22 -2.54 -3.70 3.09
C MET A 22 -3.99 -3.23 3.21
N ALA A 23 -4.52 -2.47 2.26
CA ALA A 23 -5.90 -1.97 2.34
C ALA A 23 -6.94 -3.06 2.03
N PHE A 24 -6.75 -3.81 0.94
CA PHE A 24 -7.77 -4.70 0.38
C PHE A 24 -7.51 -6.19 0.60
N ARG A 25 -6.25 -6.60 0.80
CA ARG A 25 -5.87 -8.01 1.05
C ARG A 25 -5.32 -8.22 2.46
N GLN A 26 -5.98 -7.61 3.45
CA GLN A 26 -5.59 -7.68 4.85
C GLN A 26 -5.37 -9.11 5.37
N ARG A 27 -6.24 -10.05 4.98
CA ARG A 27 -6.10 -11.47 5.39
C ARG A 27 -4.78 -12.08 4.90
N LEU A 28 -4.33 -11.70 3.71
CA LEU A 28 -3.06 -12.16 3.14
C LEU A 28 -1.87 -11.51 3.87
N VAL A 29 -1.94 -10.19 4.08
CA VAL A 29 -0.89 -9.43 4.79
C VAL A 29 -0.74 -9.91 6.23
N ARG A 30 -1.86 -10.10 6.95
CA ARG A 30 -1.86 -10.66 8.30
C ARG A 30 -1.33 -12.09 8.35
N ARG A 31 -1.57 -12.89 7.31
CA ARG A 31 -1.01 -14.25 7.20
C ARG A 31 0.51 -14.23 6.96
N TRP A 32 1.00 -13.29 6.17
CA TRP A 32 2.44 -13.14 5.90
C TRP A 32 3.21 -12.56 7.09
N ILE A 33 2.65 -11.57 7.78
CA ILE A 33 3.30 -10.92 8.93
C ILE A 33 3.11 -11.73 10.22
N GLY A 34 1.97 -12.39 10.39
CA GLY A 34 1.54 -12.97 11.67
C GLY A 34 1.55 -14.50 11.78
N GLY A 35 1.95 -15.24 10.74
CA GLY A 35 2.26 -16.68 10.79
C GLY A 35 1.11 -17.66 11.10
N ALA A 36 0.36 -17.50 12.19
CA ALA A 36 -0.61 -18.50 12.66
C ALA A 36 -1.63 -18.01 13.71
N ALA A 37 -1.64 -16.72 14.09
CA ALA A 37 -2.36 -16.30 15.31
C ALA A 37 -3.80 -15.75 15.11
N ALA A 38 -4.40 -15.85 13.93
CA ALA A 38 -5.79 -15.43 13.74
C ALA A 38 -6.75 -16.56 14.13
N LYS A 39 -6.83 -16.85 15.44
CA LYS A 39 -7.98 -17.56 16.01
C LYS A 39 -9.24 -16.75 15.63
N PRO A 40 -10.37 -17.36 15.24
CA PRO A 40 -11.59 -16.61 14.99
C PRO A 40 -11.98 -15.95 16.32
N LYS A 41 -11.78 -14.64 16.44
CA LYS A 41 -12.18 -13.90 17.63
C LYS A 41 -13.71 -13.90 17.61
N ALA A 42 -14.29 -14.58 18.60
CA ALA A 42 -15.72 -14.63 18.81
C ALA A 42 -16.28 -13.21 18.85
N ALA A 43 -17.47 -13.05 18.26
CA ALA A 43 -18.22 -11.81 18.17
C ALA A 43 -18.42 -11.19 19.57
N ASN A 44 -17.51 -10.31 19.95
CA ASN A 44 -17.71 -9.30 20.98
C ASN A 44 -17.43 -7.97 20.29
N ASP A 45 -18.35 -7.02 20.48
CA ASP A 45 -18.48 -5.68 19.86
C ASP A 45 -17.25 -4.74 19.93
N ASP A 46 -16.04 -5.25 20.21
CA ASP A 46 -14.81 -4.47 20.12
C ASP A 46 -14.38 -4.39 18.65
N GLU A 47 -14.46 -3.19 18.07
CA GLU A 47 -13.81 -2.80 16.83
C GLU A 47 -12.41 -3.45 16.72
N ASP A 48 -12.04 -3.96 15.54
CA ASP A 48 -10.69 -4.50 15.30
C ASP A 48 -9.73 -3.35 14.95
N PRO A 49 -8.97 -2.77 15.90
CA PRO A 49 -8.10 -1.62 15.62
C PRO A 49 -7.02 -1.95 14.59
N VAL A 50 -6.62 -3.22 14.48
CA VAL A 50 -5.63 -3.66 13.49
C VAL A 50 -6.22 -3.59 12.08
N HIS A 51 -7.54 -3.78 11.92
CA HIS A 51 -8.21 -3.66 10.63
C HIS A 51 -8.16 -2.23 10.14
N TYR A 52 -8.55 -1.30 11.01
CA TYR A 52 -8.55 0.13 10.71
C TYR A 52 -7.14 0.67 10.47
N ALA A 53 -6.17 0.29 11.32
CA ALA A 53 -4.78 0.69 11.12
C ALA A 53 -4.24 0.23 9.75
N LEU A 54 -4.44 -1.05 9.41
CA LEU A 54 -3.94 -1.61 8.15
C LEU A 54 -4.65 -1.00 6.93
N LEU A 55 -5.93 -0.66 7.06
CA LEU A 55 -6.69 0.04 6.03
C LEU A 55 -6.16 1.46 5.83
N ILE A 56 -6.00 2.24 6.90
CA ILE A 56 -5.52 3.63 6.84
C ILE A 56 -4.10 3.66 6.26
N PHE A 57 -3.16 2.90 6.83
CA PHE A 57 -1.79 2.86 6.31
C PHE A 57 -1.73 2.35 4.88
N GLY A 58 -2.49 1.31 4.55
CA GLY A 58 -2.57 0.78 3.19
C GLY A 58 -3.07 1.81 2.18
N MET A 59 -4.14 2.52 2.50
CA MET A 59 -4.69 3.59 1.65
C MET A 59 -3.73 4.76 1.50
N MET A 60 -3.05 5.17 2.57
CA MET A 60 -2.05 6.24 2.52
C MET A 60 -0.87 5.88 1.63
N ILE A 61 -0.30 4.67 1.79
CA ILE A 61 0.83 4.20 0.99
C ILE A 61 0.41 4.03 -0.48
N LEU A 62 -0.81 3.52 -0.72
CA LEU A 62 -1.36 3.37 -2.07
C LEU A 62 -1.49 4.73 -2.76
N ALA A 63 -2.16 5.68 -2.12
CA ALA A 63 -2.36 7.02 -2.67
C ALA A 63 -1.02 7.71 -2.91
N PHE A 64 -0.09 7.60 -1.97
CA PHE A 64 1.24 8.16 -2.10
C PHE A 64 2.00 7.56 -3.30
N GLY A 65 1.97 6.24 -3.48
CA GLY A 65 2.60 5.57 -4.63
C GLY A 65 2.02 6.02 -5.97
N ILE A 66 0.68 6.09 -6.08
CA ILE A 66 0.01 6.54 -7.31
C ILE A 66 0.35 8.01 -7.63
N ILE A 67 0.27 8.88 -6.62
CA ILE A 67 0.57 10.31 -6.78
C ILE A 67 2.04 10.49 -7.19
N LEU A 68 2.96 9.80 -6.54
CA LEU A 68 4.39 9.92 -6.82
C LEU A 68 4.68 9.52 -8.27
N PHE A 69 4.22 8.33 -8.69
CA PHE A 69 4.37 7.85 -10.07
C PHE A 69 3.78 8.83 -11.09
N GLY A 70 2.56 9.32 -10.83
CA GLY A 70 1.90 10.28 -11.70
C GLY A 70 2.72 11.55 -11.81
N PHE A 71 3.08 12.18 -10.70
CA PHE A 71 3.81 13.44 -10.70
C PHE A 71 5.18 13.34 -11.37
N THR A 72 5.97 12.30 -11.08
CA THR A 72 7.31 12.11 -11.68
C THR A 72 7.22 11.86 -13.18
N THR A 73 6.29 11.00 -13.59
CA THR A 73 6.05 10.71 -15.00
C THR A 73 5.55 11.94 -15.75
N PHE A 74 4.53 12.64 -15.23
CA PHE A 74 3.99 13.85 -15.87
C PHE A 74 5.04 14.95 -15.97
N TYR A 75 5.80 15.19 -14.89
CA TYR A 75 6.88 16.17 -14.91
C TYR A 75 7.94 15.82 -15.96
N ALA A 76 8.34 14.54 -16.04
CA ALA A 76 9.30 14.09 -17.03
C ALA A 76 8.78 14.29 -18.46
N VAL A 77 7.52 13.95 -18.73
CA VAL A 77 6.90 14.13 -20.06
C VAL A 77 6.79 15.61 -20.44
N LEU A 78 6.45 16.49 -19.50
CA LEU A 78 6.28 17.93 -19.77
C LEU A 78 7.61 18.68 -19.95
N THR A 79 8.73 18.11 -19.51
CA THR A 79 10.05 18.77 -19.50
C THR A 79 11.05 18.17 -20.49
N THR A 80 10.71 17.06 -21.14
CA THR A 80 11.45 16.47 -22.27
C THR A 80 10.89 16.90 -23.61
#